data_AF-A0A3D2N114-F1
#
_entry.id   AF-A0A3D2N114-F1
#
_cell.length_a   1.000
_cell.length_b   1.000
_cell.length_c   1.000
_cell.angle_alpha   90.00
_cell.angle_beta   90.00
_cell.angle_gamma   90.00
#
_symmetry.space_group_name_H-M   'P 1'
#
loop_
_entity.id
_entity.type
_entity.pdbx_description
1 polymer ?
#
loop_
_entity_poly.entity_id
_entity_poly.type
_entity_poly.pdbx_seq_one_letter_code
_entity_poly.pdbx_strand_id
1 'polypeptide(L)' 'YPIWWGDAPRMMSTFVEAHDFDSKTVIPFCTSGGSGIGRSGKNLASQAGSGNWLAGGRLDANISELELQDWINGMK' A
#
# COMPACT_ATOMS: atom_id res chain seq x y z
N TYR A 1 -5.98 0.77 1.40
CA TYR A 1 -7.15 0.53 0.50
C TYR A 1 -7.67 -0.90 0.68
N PRO A 2 -8.96 -1.21 0.41
CA PRO A 2 -9.43 -2.60 0.42
C PRO A 2 -8.87 -3.37 -0.78
N ILE A 3 -8.67 -4.69 -0.65
CA ILE A 3 -8.34 -5.55 -1.80
C ILE A 3 -9.62 -5.96 -2.53
N TRP A 4 -9.69 -5.68 -3.84
CA TRP A 4 -10.76 -6.13 -4.74
C TRP A 4 -10.18 -7.11 -5.75
N TRP A 5 -10.63 -8.36 -5.71
CA TRP A 5 -10.18 -9.42 -6.63
C TRP A 5 -8.65 -9.57 -6.74
N GLY A 6 -7.94 -9.41 -5.62
CA GLY A 6 -6.48 -9.55 -5.54
C GLY A 6 -5.68 -8.31 -5.93
N ASP A 7 -6.34 -7.16 -6.16
CA ASP A 7 -5.69 -5.91 -6.53
C ASP A 7 -6.28 -4.67 -5.82
N ALA A 8 -5.67 -3.50 -6.04
CA ALA A 8 -6.22 -2.23 -5.60
C ALA A 8 -7.45 -1.83 -6.46
N PRO A 9 -8.47 -1.17 -5.87
CA PRO A 9 -9.58 -0.61 -6.64
C PRO A 9 -9.08 0.41 -7.67
N ARG A 10 -9.72 0.53 -8.85
CA ARG A 10 -9.29 1.48 -9.91
C ARG A 10 -9.26 2.94 -9.46
N MET A 11 -9.99 3.31 -8.41
CA MET A 11 -9.89 4.63 -7.79
C MET A 11 -8.47 4.93 -7.30
N MET A 12 -7.75 3.92 -6.79
CA MET A 12 -6.35 4.08 -6.39
C MET A 12 -5.43 4.29 -7.57
N SER A 13 -5.70 3.65 -8.72
CA SER A 13 -4.97 3.93 -9.95
C SER A 13 -5.13 5.40 -10.37
N THR A 14 -6.36 5.91 -10.32
CA THR A 14 -6.63 7.32 -10.65
C THR A 14 -5.87 8.26 -9.72
N PHE A 15 -5.83 7.94 -8.42
CA PHE A 15 -5.07 8.70 -7.43
C PHE A 15 -3.58 8.74 -7.77
N VAL A 16 -2.95 7.58 -8.02
CA VAL A 16 -1.50 7.56 -8.27
C VAL A 16 -1.12 8.12 -9.64
N GLU A 17 -1.99 8.00 -10.64
CA GLU A 17 -1.80 8.58 -11.98
C GLU A 17 -1.94 10.14 -11.96
N ALA A 18 -2.63 10.70 -10.96
CA ALA A 18 -2.93 12.14 -10.88
C ALA A 18 -1.97 12.95 -9.98
N HIS A 19 -1.02 12.30 -9.31
CA HIS A 19 -0.12 12.93 -8.34
C HIS A 19 1.35 12.63 -8.64
N ASP A 20 2.21 13.60 -8.36
CA ASP A 20 3.65 13.47 -8.43
C ASP A 20 4.21 12.98 -7.08
N PHE A 21 4.98 11.91 -7.11
CA PHE A 21 5.61 11.30 -5.94
C PHE A 21 7.12 11.50 -5.92
N ASP A 22 7.67 12.36 -6.78
CA ASP A 22 9.10 12.66 -6.81
C ASP A 22 9.62 13.06 -5.42
N SER A 23 10.75 12.44 -5.06
CA SER A 23 11.39 12.61 -3.75
C SER A 23 10.50 12.23 -2.54
N LYS A 24 9.39 11.49 -2.73
CA LYS A 24 8.55 10.95 -1.66
C LYS A 24 8.81 9.46 -1.46
N THR A 25 8.86 9.03 -0.21
CA THR A 25 8.74 7.62 0.14
C THR A 25 7.26 7.27 0.31
N VAL A 26 6.78 6.25 -0.41
CA VAL A 26 5.39 5.81 -0.40
C VAL A 26 5.33 4.37 0.07
N ILE A 27 4.47 4.10 1.06
CA ILE A 27 4.29 2.76 1.63
C ILE A 27 2.80 2.43 1.60
N PRO A 28 2.33 1.58 0.67
CA PRO A 28 0.92 1.24 0.58
C PRO A 28 0.52 0.30 1.71
N PHE A 29 -0.70 0.44 2.20
CA PHE A 29 -1.30 -0.54 3.12
C PHE A 29 -2.70 -0.93 2.65
N CYS A 30 -3.10 -2.15 2.96
CA CYS A 30 -4.42 -2.66 2.60
C CYS A 30 -5.17 -3.32 3.76
N THR A 31 -6.49 -3.41 3.61
CA THR A 31 -7.37 -4.26 4.43
C THR A 31 -8.08 -5.27 3.52
N SER A 32 -8.46 -6.42 4.07
CA SER A 32 -9.20 -7.46 3.33
C SER A 32 -9.80 -8.47 4.30
N GLY A 33 -10.64 -9.38 3.79
CA GLY A 33 -11.13 -10.54 4.54
C GLY A 33 -10.10 -11.68 4.70
N GLY A 34 -8.82 -11.46 4.37
CA GLY A 34 -7.75 -12.46 4.54
C GLY A 34 -6.67 -12.43 3.46
N SER A 35 -6.96 -11.88 2.27
CA SER A 35 -5.96 -11.70 1.20
C SER A 35 -4.88 -10.71 1.58
N GLY A 36 -3.61 -11.05 1.43
CA GLY A 36 -2.50 -10.11 1.57
C GLY A 36 -2.51 -8.99 0.52
N ILE A 37 -1.58 -8.04 0.65
CA ILE A 37 -1.45 -6.90 -0.29
C ILE A 37 -1.10 -7.35 -1.73
N GLY A 38 -0.44 -8.51 -1.86
CA GLY A 38 -0.16 -9.13 -3.16
C GLY A 38 0.57 -8.21 -4.12
N ARG A 39 0.10 -8.17 -5.37
CA ARG A 39 0.67 -7.31 -6.43
C ARG A 39 0.20 -5.86 -6.40
N SER A 40 -0.83 -5.54 -5.60
CA SER A 40 -1.51 -4.24 -5.67
C SER A 40 -0.59 -3.05 -5.46
N GLY A 41 0.29 -3.11 -4.45
CA GLY A 41 1.26 -2.04 -4.18
C GLY A 41 2.26 -1.85 -5.33
N LYS A 42 2.72 -2.93 -5.96
CA LYS A 42 3.63 -2.88 -7.11
C LYS A 42 2.96 -2.30 -8.35
N ASN A 43 1.69 -2.65 -8.58
CA ASN A 43 0.90 -2.10 -9.69
C ASN A 43 0.69 -0.59 -9.52
N LEU A 44 0.38 -0.14 -8.31
CA LEU A 44 0.24 1.29 -8.01
C LEU A 44 1.56 2.04 -8.19
N ALA A 45 2.68 1.50 -7.71
CA ALA A 45 4.00 2.08 -7.92
C ALA A 45 4.33 2.23 -9.42
N SER A 46 4.04 1.20 -10.22
CA SER A 46 4.23 1.26 -11.67
C SER A 46 3.34 2.29 -12.36
N GLN A 47 2.12 2.50 -11.86
CA GLN A 47 1.19 3.50 -12.40
C GLN A 47 1.57 4.93 -12.00
N ALA A 48 2.13 5.12 -10.80
CA ALA A 48 2.62 6.41 -10.32
C ALA A 48 3.80 6.94 -11.16
N GLY A 49 4.67 6.04 -11.62
CA GLY A 49 5.83 6.37 -12.46
C GLY A 49 6.96 7.15 -11.76
N SER A 50 6.72 7.63 -10.53
CA SER A 50 7.63 8.44 -9.72
C SER A 50 7.61 7.99 -8.24
N GLY A 51 8.60 8.45 -7.49
CA GLY A 51 8.73 8.22 -6.05
C GLY A 51 9.42 6.92 -5.63
N ASN A 52 9.77 6.85 -4.34
CA ASN A 52 10.40 5.70 -3.71
C ASN A 52 9.34 4.82 -3.04
N TRP A 53 8.89 3.78 -3.74
CA TRP A 53 7.83 2.90 -3.25
C TRP A 53 8.42 1.70 -2.50
N LEU A 54 8.17 1.61 -1.19
CA LEU A 54 8.60 0.49 -0.36
C LEU A 54 7.53 -0.60 -0.27
N ALA A 55 7.94 -1.77 0.21
CA ALA A 55 7.02 -2.89 0.41
C ALA A 55 5.96 -2.55 1.47
N GLY A 56 4.71 -2.63 1.04
CA GLY A 56 3.53 -2.44 1.89
C GLY A 56 3.04 -3.73 2.56
N GLY A 57 1.99 -3.60 3.37
CA GLY A 57 1.42 -4.73 4.12
C GLY A 57 -0.11 -4.71 4.25
N ARG A 58 -0.67 -5.85 4.64
CA ARG A 58 -2.07 -5.91 5.10
C ARG A 58 -2.11 -5.56 6.58
N LEU A 59 -2.94 -4.59 6.95
CA LEU A 59 -3.28 -4.33 8.33
C LEU A 59 -4.57 -5.07 8.68
N ASP A 60 -4.54 -5.81 9.79
CA ASP A 60 -5.72 -6.49 10.30
C ASP A 60 -6.66 -5.50 11.00
N ALA A 61 -7.95 -5.83 11.06
CA ALA A 61 -8.94 -5.02 11.76
C ALA A 61 -8.64 -4.93 13.27
N ASN A 62 -8.00 -5.96 13.83
CA ASN A 62 -7.70 -6.05 15.26
C ASN A 62 -6.21 -5.83 15.58
N ILE A 63 -5.44 -5.22 14.66
CA ILE A 63 -4.02 -4.95 14.92
C ILE A 63 -3.85 -4.08 16.18
N SER A 64 -2.96 -4.49 17.08
CA SER A 64 -2.65 -3.71 18.29
C SER A 64 -1.73 -2.53 17.97
N GLU A 65 -1.69 -1.54 18.87
CA GLU A 65 -0.77 -0.41 18.74
C GLU A 65 0.70 -0.85 18.71
N LEU A 66 1.06 -1.85 19.52
CA LEU A 66 2.41 -2.41 19.55
C LEU A 66 2.78 -3.07 18.21
N GLU A 67 1.90 -3.91 17.66
CA GLU A 67 2.13 -4.54 16.34
C GLU A 67 2.21 -3.49 15.22
N LEU A 68 1.42 -2.41 15.30
CA LEU A 68 1.48 -1.33 14.33
C LEU A 68 2.80 -0.55 14.44
N GLN A 69 3.27 -0.27 15.66
CA GLN A 69 4.57 0.36 15.89
C GLN A 69 5.72 -0.52 15.37
N ASP A 70 5.69 -1.82 15.65
CA ASP A 70 6.67 -2.78 15.14
C ASP A 70 6.68 -2.82 13.61
N TRP A 71 5.50 -2.80 12.98
CA TRP A 71 5.39 -2.74 11.52
C TRP A 71 6.02 -1.47 10.95
N ILE A 72 5.74 -0.30 11.54
CA ILE A 72 6.32 0.99 11.12
C ILE A 72 7.84 1.00 11.32
N ASN A 73 8.33 0.56 12.47
CA ASN A 73 9.76 0.53 12.78
C ASN A 73 10.55 -0.46 11.92
N GLY A 74 9.87 -1.48 11.38
CA GLY A 74 10.42 -2.43 10.43
C GLY A 74 10.58 -1.89 9.01
N MET A 75 9.94 -0.76 8.69
CA MET A 75 10.10 -0.11 7.38
C MET A 75 11.44 0.63 7.33
N LYS A 76 12.35 0.12 6.50
CA LYS A 76 13.64 0.76 6.21
C LYS A 76 13.81 0.89 4.70
#